data_AF-A0A2S3QMU9-F1
#
_entry.id   AF-A0A2S3QMU9-F1
#
_cell.length_a   1.000
_cell.length_b   1.000
_cell.length_c   1.000
_cell.angle_alpha   90.00
_cell.angle_beta   90.00
_cell.angle_gamma   90.00
#
_symmetry.space_group_name_H-M   'P 1'
#
loop_
_entity.id
_entity.type
_entity.pdbx_description
1 polymer ?
#
loop_
_entity_poly.entity_id
_entity_poly.type
_entity_poly.pdbx_seq_one_letter_code
_entity_poly.pdbx_strand_id
1 'polypeptide(L)'
;MLPKIISNITLAFIAIVLAYMLAPLFKEFFDGIFNPHKKSNKSHSKEEFDEMVRRKIERMSATGNSNSTQATGAKTTKGSQRTFLSYFEEKKMFASDEDLNFFIGLQSSLQWGDFKEGEEILNLLRKDFKFDKEELSPLINPFIKSFFCKEELLKVAKLNKSSLSKESFLSAATTAFFFQNIERIEHKRFNKLTLKLLIALSTIKSDRVAILEGFIRSEEITLPIKKDSLFTSLTKKMNSSYDEIFALFPIDENKLSDEFSSLKEESDRKKKYKKLVQTYHPDKWQAELKSKIIDDRLNENFNKIQNIYNKNK
;
A
#
# COMPACT_ATOMS: atom_id res chain seq x y z
N MET A 1 -3.19 -31.58 -48.82
CA MET A 1 -4.10 -30.67 -48.07
C MET A 1 -3.42 -29.90 -46.95
N LEU A 2 -2.32 -30.39 -46.34
CA LEU A 2 -1.51 -29.63 -45.37
C LEU A 2 -0.96 -28.26 -45.87
N PRO A 3 -0.49 -28.10 -47.13
CA PRO A 3 0.10 -26.83 -47.58
C PRO A 3 -0.90 -25.68 -47.65
N LYS A 4 -2.18 -25.98 -47.94
CA LYS A 4 -3.26 -24.98 -48.00
C LYS A 4 -3.70 -24.50 -46.62
N ILE A 5 -3.61 -25.36 -45.60
CA ILE A 5 -3.97 -25.03 -44.21
C ILE A 5 -2.89 -24.10 -43.61
N ILE A 6 -1.62 -24.42 -43.80
CA ILE A 6 -0.50 -23.61 -43.28
C ILE A 6 -0.47 -22.23 -43.96
N SER A 7 -0.72 -22.15 -45.27
CA SER A 7 -0.78 -20.87 -46.01
C SER A 7 -1.93 -19.95 -45.56
N ASN A 8 -3.07 -20.51 -45.14
CA ASN A 8 -4.19 -19.71 -44.64
C ASN A 8 -3.93 -19.18 -43.22
N ILE A 9 -3.17 -19.91 -42.40
CA ILE A 9 -2.80 -19.51 -41.05
C ILE A 9 -1.78 -18.37 -41.08
N THR A 10 -0.78 -18.42 -41.96
CA THR A 10 0.18 -17.30 -42.14
C THR A 10 -0.48 -16.05 -42.71
N LEU A 11 -1.44 -16.20 -43.64
CA LEU A 11 -2.20 -15.06 -44.18
C LEU A 11 -3.05 -14.38 -43.10
N ALA A 12 -3.67 -15.17 -42.21
CA ALA A 12 -4.43 -14.65 -41.05
C ALA A 12 -3.51 -13.94 -40.04
N PHE A 13 -2.29 -14.45 -39.83
CA PHE A 13 -1.31 -13.84 -38.93
C PHE A 13 -0.81 -12.48 -39.46
N ILE A 14 -0.55 -12.38 -40.77
CA ILE A 14 -0.15 -11.12 -41.42
C ILE A 14 -1.30 -10.09 -41.36
N ALA A 15 -2.55 -10.53 -41.55
CA ALA A 15 -3.72 -9.66 -41.46
C ALA A 15 -3.94 -9.10 -40.03
N ILE A 16 -3.70 -9.90 -38.98
CA ILE A 16 -3.81 -9.45 -37.58
C ILE A 16 -2.71 -8.42 -37.24
N VAL A 17 -1.48 -8.63 -37.73
CA VAL A 17 -0.37 -7.70 -37.53
C VAL A 17 -0.60 -6.37 -38.28
N LEU A 18 -1.10 -6.42 -39.52
CA LEU A 18 -1.48 -5.22 -40.28
C LEU A 18 -2.63 -4.46 -39.61
N ALA A 19 -3.63 -5.15 -39.06
CA ALA A 19 -4.72 -4.53 -38.32
C ALA A 19 -4.23 -3.82 -37.04
N TYR A 20 -3.27 -4.40 -36.31
CA TYR A 20 -2.70 -3.78 -35.10
C TYR A 20 -1.78 -2.59 -35.41
N MET A 21 -1.03 -2.63 -36.52
CA MET A 21 -0.19 -1.51 -36.97
C MET A 21 -1.00 -0.34 -37.56
N LEU A 22 -2.13 -0.62 -38.22
CA LEU A 22 -3.00 0.40 -38.81
C LEU A 22 -4.08 0.91 -37.84
N ALA A 23 -4.35 0.21 -36.73
CA ALA A 23 -5.33 0.65 -35.72
C ALA A 23 -5.08 2.06 -35.14
N PRO A 24 -3.83 2.50 -34.84
CA PRO A 24 -3.59 3.89 -34.43
C PRO A 24 -3.90 4.91 -35.54
N LEU A 25 -3.66 4.56 -36.81
CA LEU A 25 -3.91 5.43 -37.98
C LEU A 25 -5.41 5.58 -38.27
N PHE A 26 -6.20 4.50 -38.13
CA PHE A 26 -7.66 4.58 -38.26
C PHE A 26 -8.32 5.31 -37.09
N LYS A 27 -7.77 5.21 -35.87
CA LYS A 27 -8.28 5.94 -34.71
C LYS A 27 -8.18 7.46 -34.90
N GLU A 28 -7.10 7.95 -35.49
CA GLU A 28 -6.96 9.37 -35.86
C GLU A 28 -7.92 9.79 -36.99
N PHE A 29 -8.18 8.91 -37.95
CA PHE A 29 -9.11 9.17 -39.06
C PHE A 29 -10.58 9.23 -38.60
N PHE A 30 -10.99 8.38 -37.65
CA PHE A 30 -12.35 8.38 -37.10
C PHE A 30 -12.59 9.41 -35.98
N ASP A 31 -11.57 9.72 -35.15
CA ASP A 31 -11.67 10.82 -34.16
C ASP A 31 -11.92 12.17 -34.85
N GLY A 32 -11.42 12.35 -36.09
CA GLY A 32 -11.69 13.53 -36.91
C GLY A 32 -13.09 13.60 -37.54
N ILE A 33 -13.77 12.46 -37.72
CA ILE A 33 -15.11 12.39 -38.33
C ILE A 33 -16.22 12.40 -37.28
N PHE A 34 -16.00 11.81 -36.10
CA PHE A 34 -17.04 11.65 -35.06
C PHE A 34 -16.93 12.59 -33.85
N ASN A 35 -15.88 13.42 -33.73
CA ASN A 35 -15.77 14.34 -32.59
C ASN A 35 -15.04 15.66 -32.91
N PRO A 36 -15.72 16.66 -33.53
CA PRO A 36 -15.09 17.88 -34.05
C PRO A 36 -14.59 18.88 -32.98
N HIS A 37 -14.62 18.54 -31.68
CA HIS A 37 -14.18 19.43 -30.58
C HIS A 37 -12.98 18.92 -29.76
N LYS A 38 -12.24 17.92 -30.24
CA LYS A 38 -10.99 17.51 -29.57
C LYS A 38 -9.85 18.42 -29.99
N LYS A 39 -9.40 19.33 -29.10
CA LYS A 39 -8.16 20.09 -29.25
C LYS A 39 -6.99 19.11 -29.42
N SER A 40 -6.37 19.08 -30.60
CA SER A 40 -5.14 18.33 -30.83
C SER A 40 -3.99 19.00 -30.07
N ASN A 41 -3.31 18.22 -29.22
CA ASN A 41 -2.04 18.64 -28.65
C ASN A 41 -0.99 18.62 -29.76
N LYS A 42 -0.20 19.70 -29.85
CA LYS A 42 0.94 19.87 -30.75
C LYS A 42 1.82 18.61 -30.78
N SER A 43 2.09 18.12 -31.98
CA SER A 43 3.15 17.14 -32.23
C SER A 43 4.49 17.75 -31.80
N HIS A 44 5.24 17.04 -30.96
CA HIS A 44 6.65 17.35 -30.70
C HIS A 44 7.40 17.35 -32.04
N SER A 45 7.85 18.52 -32.50
CA SER A 45 8.61 18.62 -33.74
C SER A 45 9.99 18.01 -33.51
N LYS A 46 10.54 17.43 -34.57
CA LYS A 46 11.89 16.86 -34.67
C LYS A 46 12.99 17.77 -34.09
N GLU A 47 12.75 19.08 -34.06
CA GLU A 47 13.62 20.08 -33.44
C GLU A 47 13.76 19.91 -31.92
N GLU A 48 12.71 19.52 -31.19
CA GLU A 48 12.82 19.29 -29.75
C GLU A 48 13.61 18.02 -29.40
N PHE A 49 13.54 17.01 -30.28
CA PHE A 49 14.36 15.80 -30.16
C PHE A 49 15.84 16.11 -30.47
N ASP A 50 16.11 16.84 -31.55
CA ASP A 50 17.47 17.24 -31.93
C ASP A 50 18.09 18.19 -30.89
N GLU A 51 17.29 19.09 -30.30
CA GLU A 51 17.68 19.95 -29.17
C GLU A 51 18.02 19.10 -27.92
N MET A 52 17.25 18.04 -27.65
CA MET A 52 17.50 17.12 -26.53
C MET A 52 18.77 16.29 -26.72
N VAL A 53 19.02 15.81 -27.95
CA VAL A 53 20.24 15.09 -28.32
C VAL A 53 21.45 16.01 -28.23
N ARG A 54 21.34 17.25 -28.71
CA ARG A 54 22.41 18.26 -28.64
C ARG A 54 22.78 18.59 -27.20
N ARG A 55 21.79 18.81 -26.32
CA ARG A 55 22.02 19.02 -24.87
C ARG A 55 22.69 17.83 -24.18
N LYS A 56 22.46 16.61 -24.67
CA LYS A 56 23.10 15.40 -24.13
C LYS A 56 24.55 15.26 -24.60
N ILE A 57 24.84 15.61 -25.86
CA ILE A 57 26.21 15.65 -26.39
C ILE A 57 27.04 16.71 -25.64
N GLU A 58 26.50 17.92 -25.47
CA GLU A 58 27.20 19.01 -24.74
C GLU A 58 27.49 18.65 -23.28
N ARG A 59 26.59 17.92 -22.60
CA ARG A 59 26.82 17.44 -21.23
C ARG A 59 27.89 16.37 -21.13
N MET A 60 28.07 15.54 -22.15
CA MET A 60 29.11 14.51 -22.15
C MET A 60 30.48 15.09 -22.54
N SER A 61 30.52 16.06 -23.47
CA SER A 61 31.76 16.71 -23.90
C SER A 61 32.34 17.70 -22.88
N ALA A 62 31.54 18.21 -21.93
CA ALA A 62 32.00 19.13 -20.90
C ALA A 62 32.83 18.47 -19.77
N THR A 63 33.07 17.15 -19.83
CA THR A 63 33.83 16.41 -18.80
C THR A 63 35.33 16.29 -19.10
N GLY A 64 35.83 16.94 -20.14
CA GLY A 64 37.24 16.86 -20.53
C GLY A 64 37.79 18.19 -21.03
N ASN A 65 38.12 19.10 -20.09
CA ASN A 65 39.30 19.97 -20.18
C ASN A 65 39.34 20.91 -18.97
N SER A 66 40.23 20.62 -18.03
CA SER A 66 40.68 21.55 -17.01
C SER A 66 41.80 22.42 -17.59
N ASN A 67 41.56 23.71 -17.75
CA ASN A 67 42.58 24.70 -17.46
C ASN A 67 41.94 26.01 -16.97
N SER A 68 42.53 26.49 -15.88
CA SER A 68 42.13 27.57 -15.00
C SER A 68 42.37 28.96 -15.58
N THR A 69 41.44 29.89 -15.39
CA THR A 69 41.78 31.25 -14.91
C THR A 69 40.56 31.95 -14.34
N GLN A 70 40.80 32.69 -13.25
CA GLN A 70 39.86 33.41 -12.41
C GLN A 70 39.02 34.44 -13.17
N ALA A 71 37.72 34.47 -12.88
CA ALA A 71 36.94 35.71 -12.90
C ALA A 71 35.82 35.60 -11.85
N THR A 72 35.94 36.43 -10.83
CA THR A 72 34.92 36.79 -9.86
C THR A 72 33.74 37.47 -10.56
N GLY A 73 32.55 36.88 -10.49
CA GLY A 73 31.34 37.55 -10.95
C GLY A 73 30.18 36.61 -11.23
N ALA A 74 29.12 36.76 -10.43
CA ALA A 74 27.80 36.14 -10.58
C ALA A 74 27.80 34.59 -10.61
N LYS A 75 27.31 33.98 -9.53
CA LYS A 75 26.74 32.63 -9.58
C LYS A 75 25.69 32.62 -10.69
N THR A 76 26.06 32.19 -11.88
CA THR A 76 25.15 31.67 -12.88
C THR A 76 24.56 30.42 -12.27
N THR A 77 23.45 30.61 -11.55
CA THR A 77 22.49 29.55 -11.24
C THR A 77 22.21 28.85 -12.55
N LYS A 78 22.83 27.68 -12.75
CA LYS A 78 22.42 26.71 -13.76
C LYS A 78 20.91 26.63 -13.62
N GLY A 79 20.19 26.97 -14.69
CA GLY A 79 18.74 26.88 -14.76
C GLY A 79 18.31 25.41 -14.65
N SER A 80 18.39 24.87 -13.44
CA SER A 80 17.67 23.69 -13.03
C SER A 80 16.19 24.08 -13.16
N GLN A 81 15.47 23.44 -14.07
CA GLN A 81 14.01 23.58 -14.11
C GLN A 81 13.52 23.34 -12.68
N ARG A 82 12.95 24.38 -12.04
CA ARG A 82 12.46 24.29 -10.67
C ARG A 82 11.38 23.22 -10.60
N THR A 83 11.75 22.03 -10.14
CA THR A 83 10.80 20.95 -9.83
C THR A 83 10.12 21.26 -8.50
N PHE A 84 8.96 20.65 -8.23
CA PHE A 84 8.33 20.84 -6.91
C PHE A 84 9.20 20.32 -5.75
N LEU A 85 10.19 19.46 -6.02
CA LEU A 85 11.19 19.01 -5.04
C LEU A 85 12.10 20.15 -4.56
N SER A 86 12.34 21.17 -5.39
CA SER A 86 13.14 22.34 -5.00
C SER A 86 12.56 23.05 -3.76
N TYR A 87 11.24 23.02 -3.57
CA TYR A 87 10.61 23.52 -2.34
C TYR A 87 11.08 22.78 -1.09
N PHE A 88 11.19 21.45 -1.15
CA PHE A 88 11.60 20.63 -0.01
C PHE A 88 13.09 20.75 0.26
N GLU A 89 13.90 20.91 -0.79
CA GLU A 89 15.34 21.17 -0.70
C GLU A 89 15.61 22.55 -0.08
N GLU A 90 14.96 23.61 -0.57
CA GLU A 90 15.05 24.98 -0.02
C GLU A 90 14.64 25.02 1.46
N LYS A 91 13.67 24.18 1.86
CA LYS A 91 13.20 24.05 3.25
C LYS A 91 14.01 23.06 4.10
N LYS A 92 15.05 22.42 3.54
CA LYS A 92 15.86 21.38 4.21
C LYS A 92 15.01 20.28 4.86
N MET A 93 13.97 19.84 4.15
CA MET A 93 13.02 18.86 4.66
C MET A 93 13.48 17.41 4.47
N PHE A 94 14.53 17.12 3.69
CA PHE A 94 15.03 15.76 3.54
C PHE A 94 15.84 15.33 4.76
N ALA A 95 15.68 14.07 5.18
CA ALA A 95 16.39 13.53 6.34
C ALA A 95 17.90 13.36 6.08
N SER A 96 18.28 13.11 4.83
CA SER A 96 19.66 12.94 4.38
C SER A 96 19.82 13.30 2.90
N ASP A 97 21.07 13.46 2.45
CA ASP A 97 21.37 13.62 1.02
C ASP A 97 21.05 12.36 0.21
N GLU A 98 21.13 11.18 0.83
CA GLU A 98 20.70 9.91 0.22
C GLU A 98 19.19 9.92 -0.07
N ASP A 99 18.39 10.45 0.87
CA ASP A 99 16.94 10.60 0.68
C ASP A 99 16.62 11.62 -0.43
N LEU A 100 17.33 12.75 -0.48
CA LEU A 100 17.19 13.71 -1.58
C LEU A 100 17.47 13.03 -2.93
N ASN A 101 18.57 12.29 -3.04
CA ASN A 101 18.93 11.56 -4.26
C ASN A 101 17.89 10.49 -4.62
N PHE A 102 17.31 9.81 -3.63
CA PHE A 102 16.19 8.90 -3.84
C PHE A 102 15.00 9.62 -4.49
N PHE A 103 14.56 10.77 -3.97
CA PHE A 103 13.42 11.49 -4.51
C PHE A 103 13.68 12.09 -5.91
N ILE A 104 14.91 12.55 -6.18
CA ILE A 104 15.34 12.98 -7.52
C ILE A 104 15.32 11.79 -8.51
N GLY A 105 15.82 10.63 -8.07
CA GLY A 105 15.79 9.38 -8.84
C GLY A 105 14.36 8.95 -9.16
N LEU A 106 13.50 8.90 -8.14
CA LEU A 106 12.07 8.62 -8.26
C LEU A 106 11.37 9.58 -9.23
N GLN A 107 11.63 10.89 -9.14
CA GLN A 107 11.06 11.86 -10.08
C GLN A 107 11.46 11.53 -11.53
N SER A 108 12.73 11.16 -11.74
CA SER A 108 13.25 10.82 -13.07
C SER A 108 12.60 9.52 -13.57
N SER A 109 12.56 8.48 -12.74
CA SER A 109 12.00 7.18 -13.12
C SER A 109 10.50 7.21 -13.37
N LEU A 110 9.74 8.06 -12.68
CA LEU A 110 8.32 8.27 -13.00
C LEU A 110 8.09 8.94 -14.36
N GLN A 111 9.07 9.71 -14.87
CA GLN A 111 9.01 10.27 -16.22
C GLN A 111 9.27 9.21 -17.29
N TRP A 112 10.18 8.28 -17.03
CA TRP A 112 10.62 7.26 -18.00
C TRP A 112 9.88 5.92 -17.88
N GLY A 113 9.15 5.69 -16.79
CA GLY A 113 8.35 4.48 -16.57
C GLY A 113 9.14 3.26 -16.08
N ASP A 114 10.39 3.43 -15.65
CA ASP A 114 11.31 2.37 -15.20
C ASP A 114 11.44 2.25 -13.67
N PHE A 115 10.48 2.83 -12.94
CA PHE A 115 10.47 2.89 -11.49
C PHE A 115 10.23 1.52 -10.84
N LYS A 116 11.10 1.10 -9.91
CA LYS A 116 11.09 -0.23 -9.27
C LYS A 116 10.38 -0.23 -7.91
N GLU A 117 10.13 0.93 -7.31
CA GLU A 117 9.72 1.00 -5.93
C GLU A 117 8.22 0.72 -5.75
N GLY A 118 7.46 0.61 -6.84
CA GLY A 118 6.15 -0.05 -6.83
C GLY A 118 6.26 -1.49 -6.30
N GLU A 119 7.30 -2.22 -6.68
CA GLU A 119 7.57 -3.55 -6.11
C GLU A 119 7.94 -3.47 -4.63
N GLU A 120 8.65 -2.43 -4.19
CA GLU A 120 8.95 -2.24 -2.75
C GLU A 120 7.65 -2.07 -1.93
N ILE A 121 6.68 -1.29 -2.41
CA ILE A 121 5.37 -1.13 -1.75
C ILE A 121 4.62 -2.47 -1.68
N LEU A 122 4.56 -3.22 -2.79
CA LEU A 122 3.90 -4.52 -2.81
C LEU A 122 4.62 -5.53 -1.89
N ASN A 123 5.95 -5.52 -1.85
CA ASN A 123 6.74 -6.36 -0.97
C ASN A 123 6.51 -6.03 0.52
N LEU A 124 6.33 -4.74 0.86
CA LEU A 124 5.95 -4.34 2.21
C LEU A 124 4.58 -4.90 2.60
N LEU A 125 3.57 -4.81 1.71
CA LEU A 125 2.25 -5.40 1.97
C LEU A 125 2.32 -6.92 2.12
N ARG A 126 3.09 -7.58 1.27
CA ARG A 126 3.24 -9.05 1.28
C ARG A 126 3.79 -9.62 2.57
N LYS A 127 4.39 -8.81 3.46
CA LYS A 127 4.83 -9.29 4.78
C LYS A 127 3.65 -9.82 5.58
N ASP A 128 2.55 -9.06 5.63
CA ASP A 128 1.38 -9.36 6.47
C ASP A 128 0.15 -9.80 5.68
N PHE A 129 0.14 -9.56 4.37
CA PHE A 129 -1.03 -9.75 3.51
C PHE A 129 -0.79 -10.72 2.34
N LYS A 130 -1.87 -11.27 1.80
CA LYS A 130 -1.97 -12.06 0.57
C LYS A 130 -2.84 -11.30 -0.43
N PHE A 131 -2.44 -11.34 -1.70
CA PHE A 131 -3.18 -10.72 -2.80
C PHE A 131 -2.65 -11.25 -4.12
N ASP A 132 -3.45 -11.16 -5.18
CA ASP A 132 -3.01 -11.46 -6.52
C ASP A 132 -2.06 -10.36 -7.04
N LYS A 133 -0.87 -10.77 -7.48
CA LYS A 133 0.11 -9.83 -8.05
C LYS A 133 -0.39 -9.27 -9.37
N GLU A 134 -1.03 -10.10 -10.19
CA GLU A 134 -1.47 -9.72 -11.52
C GLU A 134 -2.58 -8.68 -11.46
N GLU A 135 -3.38 -8.68 -10.39
CA GLU A 135 -4.40 -7.67 -10.16
C GLU A 135 -3.86 -6.34 -9.60
N LEU A 136 -2.90 -6.38 -8.66
CA LEU A 136 -2.42 -5.16 -7.99
C LEU A 136 -1.22 -4.50 -8.68
N SER A 137 -0.37 -5.27 -9.37
CA SER A 137 0.82 -4.73 -10.06
C SER A 137 0.48 -3.68 -11.12
N PRO A 138 -0.57 -3.82 -11.95
CA PRO A 138 -0.96 -2.78 -12.90
C PRO A 138 -1.40 -1.46 -12.24
N LEU A 139 -1.83 -1.50 -10.98
CA LEU A 139 -2.38 -0.33 -10.26
C LEU A 139 -1.29 0.49 -9.56
N ILE A 140 -0.16 -0.13 -9.22
CA ILE A 140 0.84 0.49 -8.34
C ILE A 140 1.54 1.67 -9.00
N ASN A 141 1.87 1.57 -10.29
CA ASN A 141 2.58 2.63 -11.01
C ASN A 141 1.70 3.88 -11.22
N PRO A 142 0.44 3.76 -11.70
CA PRO A 142 -0.50 4.88 -11.72
C PRO A 142 -0.70 5.50 -10.33
N PHE A 143 -0.80 4.66 -9.29
CA PHE A 143 -0.95 5.12 -7.92
C PHE A 143 0.25 5.96 -7.46
N ILE A 144 1.49 5.47 -7.60
CA ILE A 144 2.69 6.20 -7.16
C ILE A 144 2.80 7.52 -7.92
N LYS A 145 2.53 7.54 -9.23
CA LYS A 145 2.54 8.77 -10.02
C LYS A 145 1.55 9.80 -9.49
N SER A 146 0.38 9.36 -9.03
CA SER A 146 -0.63 10.24 -8.40
C SER A 146 -0.25 10.66 -6.98
N PHE A 147 0.42 9.78 -6.23
CA PHE A 147 0.84 10.00 -4.85
C PHE A 147 2.10 10.86 -4.73
N PHE A 148 2.95 10.87 -5.76
CA PHE A 148 4.19 11.65 -5.80
C PHE A 148 3.94 13.10 -6.20
N CYS A 149 3.21 13.83 -5.35
CA CYS A 149 2.93 15.24 -5.50
C CYS A 149 3.29 16.02 -4.22
N LYS A 150 3.34 17.36 -4.34
CA LYS A 150 3.74 18.24 -3.23
C LYS A 150 2.84 18.07 -2.01
N GLU A 151 1.53 17.99 -2.21
CA GLU A 151 0.54 17.89 -1.14
C GLU A 151 0.72 16.62 -0.32
N GLU A 152 0.90 15.47 -0.98
CA GLU A 152 1.09 14.20 -0.30
C GLU A 152 2.49 14.12 0.34
N LEU A 153 3.56 14.62 -0.30
CA LEU A 153 4.87 14.68 0.35
C LEU A 153 4.87 15.57 1.60
N LEU A 154 4.13 16.69 1.61
CA LEU A 154 3.95 17.49 2.83
C LEU A 154 3.26 16.70 3.95
N LYS A 155 2.28 15.85 3.62
CA LYS A 155 1.65 14.95 4.60
C LYS A 155 2.63 13.90 5.11
N VAL A 156 3.41 13.28 4.22
CA VAL A 156 4.47 12.31 4.59
C VAL A 156 5.46 12.95 5.56
N ALA A 157 5.96 14.14 5.25
CA ALA A 157 6.87 14.88 6.13
C ALA A 157 6.24 15.12 7.51
N LYS A 158 4.97 15.55 7.57
CA LYS A 158 4.26 15.75 8.85
C LYS A 158 4.14 14.46 9.66
N LEU A 159 3.87 13.33 9.02
CA LEU A 159 3.83 12.01 9.66
C LEU A 159 5.21 11.60 10.21
N ASN A 160 6.29 12.08 9.61
CA ASN A 160 7.66 11.78 9.97
C ASN A 160 8.41 13.00 10.56
N LYS A 161 7.81 13.66 11.55
CA LYS A 161 8.45 14.75 12.34
C LYS A 161 8.99 15.91 11.48
N SER A 162 8.26 16.27 10.43
CA SER A 162 8.62 17.31 9.45
C SER A 162 9.82 16.97 8.56
N SER A 163 10.18 15.69 8.43
CA SER A 163 11.29 15.23 7.59
C SER A 163 10.84 14.19 6.56
N LEU A 164 11.40 14.26 5.36
CA LEU A 164 11.19 13.33 4.25
C LEU A 164 12.32 12.34 4.15
N SER A 165 11.97 11.06 4.24
CA SER A 165 12.88 9.94 3.97
C SER A 165 12.25 8.94 3.02
N LYS A 166 13.09 8.15 2.32
CA LYS A 166 12.67 6.99 1.51
C LYS A 166 11.72 6.10 2.30
N GLU A 167 12.11 5.74 3.53
CA GLU A 167 11.33 4.84 4.39
C GLU A 167 9.93 5.41 4.72
N SER A 168 9.86 6.69 5.11
CA SER A 168 8.58 7.34 5.42
C SER A 168 7.67 7.46 4.20
N PHE A 169 8.24 7.74 3.03
CA PHE A 169 7.50 7.78 1.77
C PHE A 169 6.92 6.41 1.42
N LEU A 170 7.75 5.37 1.40
CA LEU A 170 7.29 4.01 1.10
C LEU A 170 6.21 3.56 2.08
N SER A 171 6.43 3.78 3.38
CA SER A 171 5.48 3.39 4.43
C SER A 171 4.15 4.15 4.35
N ALA A 172 4.16 5.43 4.01
CA ALA A 172 2.93 6.20 3.80
C ALA A 172 2.21 5.79 2.51
N ALA A 173 2.95 5.60 1.41
CA ALA A 173 2.42 5.15 0.14
C ALA A 173 1.79 3.75 0.27
N THR A 174 2.43 2.83 1.00
CA THR A 174 1.88 1.51 1.34
C THR A 174 0.55 1.61 2.07
N THR A 175 0.42 2.52 3.04
CA THR A 175 -0.86 2.74 3.75
C THR A 175 -1.94 3.23 2.80
N ALA A 176 -1.65 4.25 2.01
CA ALA A 176 -2.63 4.81 1.08
C ALA A 176 -3.07 3.78 0.01
N PHE A 177 -2.12 3.01 -0.53
CA PHE A 177 -2.43 1.94 -1.48
C PHE A 177 -3.25 0.81 -0.85
N PHE A 178 -2.94 0.44 0.41
CA PHE A 178 -3.70 -0.55 1.17
C PHE A 178 -5.17 -0.14 1.31
N PHE A 179 -5.46 1.09 1.74
CA PHE A 179 -6.83 1.56 1.91
C PHE A 179 -7.61 1.64 0.58
N GLN A 180 -6.96 2.02 -0.52
CA GLN A 180 -7.59 2.04 -1.85
C GLN A 180 -7.94 0.65 -2.38
N ASN A 181 -7.22 -0.38 -1.94
CA ASN A 181 -7.34 -1.74 -2.47
C ASN A 181 -7.71 -2.78 -1.40
N ILE A 182 -8.26 -2.34 -0.26
CA ILE A 182 -8.48 -3.19 0.91
C ILE A 182 -9.36 -4.40 0.61
N GLU A 183 -10.31 -4.27 -0.31
CA GLU A 183 -11.22 -5.34 -0.72
C GLU A 183 -10.53 -6.42 -1.58
N ARG A 184 -9.34 -6.13 -2.13
CA ARG A 184 -8.51 -7.04 -2.94
C ARG A 184 -7.36 -7.68 -2.14
N ILE A 185 -7.29 -7.37 -0.85
CA ILE A 185 -6.15 -7.73 0.00
C ILE A 185 -6.67 -8.53 1.20
N GLU A 186 -6.08 -9.69 1.44
CA GLU A 186 -6.40 -10.57 2.57
C GLU A 186 -5.28 -10.56 3.61
N HIS A 187 -5.62 -10.48 4.90
CA HIS A 187 -4.61 -10.58 5.94
C HIS A 187 -4.24 -12.04 6.22
N LYS A 188 -2.95 -12.34 6.40
CA LYS A 188 -2.48 -13.72 6.62
C LYS A 188 -3.00 -14.36 7.90
N ARG A 189 -3.30 -13.55 8.93
CA ARG A 189 -3.72 -14.02 10.26
C ARG A 189 -5.20 -13.81 10.58
N PHE A 190 -5.85 -12.86 9.93
CA PHE A 190 -7.17 -12.37 10.36
C PHE A 190 -8.15 -12.55 9.22
N ASN A 191 -9.35 -13.02 9.53
CA ASN A 191 -10.45 -12.99 8.56
C ASN A 191 -10.85 -11.54 8.26
N LYS A 192 -11.64 -11.34 7.20
CA LYS A 192 -12.03 -10.01 6.71
C LYS A 192 -12.74 -9.16 7.77
N LEU A 193 -13.65 -9.75 8.55
CA LEU A 193 -14.40 -9.01 9.58
C LEU A 193 -13.49 -8.58 10.74
N THR A 194 -12.65 -9.49 11.24
CA THR A 194 -11.64 -9.18 12.27
C THR A 194 -10.66 -8.13 11.78
N LEU A 195 -10.20 -8.22 10.52
CA LEU A 195 -9.32 -7.22 9.93
C LEU A 195 -9.99 -5.83 9.93
N LYS A 196 -11.25 -5.74 9.47
CA LYS A 196 -12.02 -4.48 9.49
C LYS A 196 -12.16 -3.94 10.92
N LEU A 197 -12.46 -4.78 11.90
CA LEU A 197 -12.51 -4.37 13.31
C LEU A 197 -11.18 -3.76 13.79
N LEU A 198 -10.07 -4.45 13.55
CA LEU A 198 -8.75 -4.01 14.00
C LEU A 198 -8.34 -2.69 13.34
N ILE A 199 -8.68 -2.50 12.06
CA ILE A 199 -8.44 -1.24 11.36
C ILE A 199 -9.32 -0.13 11.94
N ALA A 200 -10.60 -0.38 12.18
CA ALA A 200 -11.51 0.59 12.78
C ALA A 200 -10.98 1.07 14.14
N LEU A 201 -10.63 0.15 15.04
CA LEU A 201 -10.07 0.47 16.36
C LEU A 201 -8.70 1.17 16.29
N SER A 202 -7.90 0.86 15.26
CA SER A 202 -6.59 1.50 15.07
C SER A 202 -6.68 2.92 14.50
N THR A 203 -7.82 3.28 13.91
CA THR A 203 -7.97 4.52 13.13
C THR A 203 -8.99 5.50 13.70
N ILE A 204 -10.04 5.00 14.34
CA ILE A 204 -11.15 5.74 14.96
C ILE A 204 -10.89 5.81 16.46
N LYS A 205 -10.80 7.03 17.01
CA LYS A 205 -10.52 7.24 18.43
C LYS A 205 -11.79 7.29 19.29
N SER A 206 -12.89 7.78 18.74
CA SER A 206 -14.18 7.83 19.43
C SER A 206 -14.93 6.50 19.28
N ASP A 207 -15.91 6.26 20.15
CA ASP A 207 -16.93 5.22 19.97
C ASP A 207 -16.39 3.79 19.84
N ARG A 208 -15.22 3.51 20.42
CA ARG A 208 -14.61 2.16 20.44
C ARG A 208 -15.56 1.11 20.99
N VAL A 209 -16.35 1.45 22.02
CA VAL A 209 -17.38 0.57 22.59
C VAL A 209 -18.45 0.24 21.54
N ALA A 210 -19.00 1.24 20.86
CA ALA A 210 -20.03 1.02 19.84
C ALA A 210 -19.51 0.17 18.67
N ILE A 211 -18.25 0.37 18.25
CA ILE A 211 -17.61 -0.48 17.23
C ILE A 211 -17.53 -1.94 17.69
N LEU A 212 -17.15 -2.18 18.95
CA LEU A 212 -17.09 -3.52 19.52
C LEU A 212 -18.47 -4.17 19.66
N GLU A 213 -19.47 -3.40 20.11
CA GLU A 213 -20.86 -3.88 20.20
C GLU A 213 -21.41 -4.25 18.82
N GLY A 214 -21.20 -3.39 17.82
CA GLY A 214 -21.57 -3.67 16.44
C GLY A 214 -20.89 -4.94 15.92
N PHE A 215 -19.59 -5.11 16.18
CA PHE A 215 -18.89 -6.35 15.86
C PHE A 215 -19.49 -7.59 16.54
N ILE A 216 -19.81 -7.52 17.84
CA ILE A 216 -20.42 -8.64 18.59
C ILE A 216 -21.78 -9.01 18.00
N ARG A 217 -22.53 -8.01 17.51
CA ARG A 217 -23.82 -8.15 16.83
C ARG A 217 -23.70 -8.52 15.34
N SER A 218 -22.48 -8.68 14.83
CA SER A 218 -22.21 -8.92 13.41
C SER A 218 -22.71 -7.81 12.47
N GLU A 219 -22.72 -6.57 12.94
CA GLU A 219 -23.01 -5.38 12.14
C GLU A 219 -21.83 -5.06 11.20
N GLU A 220 -22.13 -4.40 10.08
CA GLU A 220 -21.11 -4.03 9.11
C GLU A 220 -20.19 -2.92 9.65
N ILE A 221 -18.89 -3.19 9.68
CA ILE A 221 -17.89 -2.22 10.10
C ILE A 221 -17.49 -1.35 8.91
N THR A 222 -17.90 -0.09 8.96
CA THR A 222 -17.50 0.92 7.97
C THR A 222 -16.08 1.39 8.25
N LEU A 223 -15.21 1.28 7.24
CA LEU A 223 -13.83 1.75 7.32
C LEU A 223 -13.68 3.16 6.73
N PRO A 224 -12.71 3.95 7.21
CA PRO A 224 -12.38 5.20 6.54
C PRO A 224 -11.84 4.92 5.14
N ILE A 225 -12.23 5.76 4.17
CA ILE A 225 -11.80 5.64 2.76
C ILE A 225 -10.28 5.87 2.62
N LYS A 226 -9.70 6.73 3.47
CA LYS A 226 -8.27 7.03 3.50
C LYS A 226 -7.80 7.19 4.95
N LYS A 227 -6.56 6.81 5.22
CA LYS A 227 -5.87 7.09 6.47
C LYS A 227 -4.49 7.66 6.23
N ASP A 228 -4.22 8.83 6.78
CA ASP A 228 -2.88 9.41 6.83
C ASP A 228 -2.12 8.78 8.02
N SER A 229 -1.33 7.76 7.73
CA SER A 229 -0.42 7.13 8.68
C SER A 229 0.72 6.40 7.97
N LEU A 230 1.78 6.10 8.71
CA LEU A 230 2.81 5.16 8.26
C LEU A 230 2.30 3.72 8.42
N PHE A 231 2.60 2.83 7.47
CA PHE A 231 2.10 1.46 7.45
C PHE A 231 2.59 0.66 8.65
N THR A 232 3.88 0.80 8.99
CA THR A 232 4.46 0.19 10.20
C THR A 232 3.75 0.61 11.48
N SER A 233 3.35 1.89 11.57
CA SER A 233 2.59 2.40 12.70
C SER A 233 1.15 1.87 12.74
N LEU A 234 0.51 1.71 11.57
CA LEU A 234 -0.83 1.12 11.45
C LEU A 234 -0.81 -0.35 11.88
N THR A 235 0.10 -1.16 11.33
CA THR A 235 0.21 -2.59 11.67
C THR A 235 0.52 -2.78 13.16
N LYS A 236 1.38 -1.94 13.74
CA LYS A 236 1.64 -1.96 15.18
C LYS A 236 0.37 -1.70 16.00
N LYS A 237 -0.41 -0.68 15.64
CA LYS A 237 -1.69 -0.37 16.30
C LYS A 237 -2.73 -1.48 16.14
N MET A 238 -2.77 -2.14 14.98
CA MET A 238 -3.65 -3.28 14.76
C MET A 238 -3.30 -4.45 15.66
N ASN A 239 -2.01 -4.77 15.80
CA ASN A 239 -1.55 -5.81 16.73
C ASN A 239 -1.88 -5.44 18.18
N SER A 240 -1.63 -4.20 18.60
CA SER A 240 -2.01 -3.74 19.94
C SER A 240 -3.53 -3.81 20.16
N SER A 241 -4.33 -3.43 19.16
CA SER A 241 -5.80 -3.54 19.24
C SER A 241 -6.23 -5.01 19.35
N TYR A 242 -5.56 -5.92 18.65
CA TYR A 242 -5.82 -7.35 18.77
C TYR A 242 -5.53 -7.85 20.19
N ASP A 243 -4.37 -7.49 20.74
CA ASP A 243 -3.97 -7.89 22.09
C ASP A 243 -4.90 -7.31 23.17
N GLU A 244 -5.51 -6.15 22.93
CA GLU A 244 -6.52 -5.56 23.81
C GLU A 244 -7.86 -6.31 23.77
N ILE A 245 -8.27 -6.81 22.60
CA ILE A 245 -9.65 -7.28 22.38
C ILE A 245 -9.79 -8.78 22.13
N PHE A 246 -8.71 -9.54 22.08
CA PHE A 246 -8.80 -10.93 21.61
C PHE A 246 -9.70 -11.82 22.47
N ALA A 247 -9.89 -11.46 23.75
CA ALA A 247 -10.82 -12.14 24.64
C ALA A 247 -12.29 -12.08 24.17
N LEU A 248 -12.63 -11.13 23.28
CA LEU A 248 -13.96 -10.99 22.68
C LEU A 248 -14.18 -11.84 21.43
N PHE A 249 -13.12 -12.38 20.83
CA PHE A 249 -13.31 -13.22 19.64
C PHE A 249 -14.01 -14.53 20.02
N PRO A 250 -14.96 -15.01 19.21
CA PRO A 250 -15.63 -16.28 19.47
C PRO A 250 -14.63 -17.43 19.60
N ILE A 251 -14.80 -18.25 20.64
CA ILE A 251 -14.01 -19.47 20.81
C ILE A 251 -14.47 -20.53 19.81
N ASP A 252 -13.52 -21.06 19.04
CA ASP A 252 -13.71 -22.27 18.24
C ASP A 252 -13.65 -23.49 19.17
N GLU A 253 -14.84 -24.03 19.49
CA GLU A 253 -14.97 -25.11 20.46
C GLU A 253 -14.30 -26.40 19.98
N ASN A 254 -14.40 -26.72 18.69
CA ASN A 254 -13.83 -27.93 18.12
C ASN A 254 -12.31 -27.88 18.22
N LYS A 255 -11.72 -26.77 17.75
CA LYS A 255 -10.28 -26.57 17.81
C LYS A 255 -9.76 -26.60 19.25
N LEU A 256 -10.45 -25.92 20.17
CA LEU A 256 -10.02 -25.91 21.57
C LEU A 256 -10.17 -27.29 22.24
N SER A 257 -11.21 -28.04 21.89
CA SER A 257 -11.38 -29.42 22.37
C SER A 257 -10.25 -30.31 21.87
N ASP A 258 -9.94 -30.30 20.58
CA ASP A 258 -8.83 -31.06 19.99
C ASP A 258 -7.49 -30.69 20.64
N GLU A 259 -7.30 -29.39 20.89
CA GLU A 259 -6.13 -28.86 21.60
C GLU A 259 -6.02 -29.36 23.05
N PHE A 260 -7.12 -29.62 23.74
CA PHE A 260 -7.10 -30.24 25.06
C PHE A 260 -6.92 -31.76 24.98
N SER A 261 -7.62 -32.44 24.07
CA SER A 261 -7.52 -33.89 23.88
C SER A 261 -6.13 -34.33 23.42
N SER A 262 -5.41 -33.49 22.67
CA SER A 262 -4.02 -33.76 22.24
C SER A 262 -3.00 -33.71 23.38
N LEU A 263 -3.32 -33.07 24.51
CA LEU A 263 -2.47 -33.05 25.69
C LEU A 263 -2.72 -34.32 26.52
N LYS A 264 -1.77 -35.28 26.45
CA LYS A 264 -1.88 -36.58 27.13
C LYS A 264 -1.90 -36.46 28.65
N GLU A 265 -1.07 -35.60 29.22
CA GLU A 265 -0.99 -35.40 30.67
C GLU A 265 -2.07 -34.44 31.19
N GLU A 266 -2.74 -34.82 32.28
CA GLU A 266 -3.67 -33.94 32.98
C GLU A 266 -2.97 -32.66 33.47
N SER A 267 -1.70 -32.78 33.86
CA SER A 267 -0.87 -31.65 34.32
C SER A 267 -0.79 -30.54 33.28
N ASP A 268 -0.62 -30.91 32.01
CA ASP A 268 -0.49 -29.96 30.90
C ASP A 268 -1.85 -29.40 30.47
N ARG A 269 -2.91 -30.23 30.48
CA ARG A 269 -4.30 -29.74 30.30
C ARG A 269 -4.63 -28.66 31.32
N LYS A 270 -4.30 -28.90 32.59
CA LYS A 270 -4.52 -27.94 33.69
C LYS A 270 -3.69 -26.66 33.53
N LYS A 271 -2.41 -26.75 33.14
CA LYS A 271 -1.57 -25.57 32.85
C LYS A 271 -2.16 -24.72 31.73
N LYS A 272 -2.59 -25.33 30.63
CA LYS A 272 -3.20 -24.64 29.50
C LYS A 272 -4.53 -23.98 29.89
N TYR A 273 -5.40 -24.72 30.57
CA TYR A 273 -6.65 -24.19 31.09
C TYR A 273 -6.42 -22.99 32.00
N LYS A 274 -5.48 -23.07 32.96
CA LYS A 274 -5.14 -21.95 33.84
C LYS A 274 -4.70 -20.71 33.05
N LYS A 275 -3.89 -20.87 32.00
CA LYS A 275 -3.51 -19.75 31.13
C LYS A 275 -4.73 -19.15 30.43
N LEU A 276 -5.61 -19.97 29.86
CA LEU A 276 -6.81 -19.49 29.17
C LEU A 276 -7.76 -18.75 30.12
N VAL A 277 -8.04 -19.31 31.29
CA VAL A 277 -8.88 -18.66 32.32
C VAL A 277 -8.27 -17.34 32.76
N GLN A 278 -6.96 -17.30 33.02
CA GLN A 278 -6.28 -16.06 33.36
C GLN A 278 -6.38 -15.03 32.24
N THR A 279 -6.46 -15.44 31.00
CA THR A 279 -6.49 -14.54 29.86
C THR A 279 -7.90 -14.04 29.54
N TYR A 280 -8.89 -14.91 29.60
CA TYR A 280 -10.28 -14.63 29.24
C TYR A 280 -11.15 -14.23 30.44
N HIS A 281 -10.57 -14.07 31.63
CA HIS A 281 -11.33 -13.69 32.82
C HIS A 281 -12.00 -12.32 32.63
N PRO A 282 -13.34 -12.19 32.79
CA PRO A 282 -14.05 -10.93 32.60
C PRO A 282 -13.49 -9.77 33.46
N ASP A 283 -13.07 -10.04 34.70
CA ASP A 283 -12.48 -9.02 35.59
C ASP A 283 -11.20 -8.36 35.07
N LYS A 284 -10.49 -9.00 34.12
CA LYS A 284 -9.30 -8.40 33.51
C LYS A 284 -9.63 -7.42 32.39
N TRP A 285 -10.90 -7.29 32.03
CA TRP A 285 -11.34 -6.41 30.98
C TRP A 285 -11.19 -4.93 31.35
N GLN A 286 -10.80 -4.13 30.36
CA GLN A 286 -10.54 -2.71 30.55
C GLN A 286 -11.84 -1.96 30.86
N ALA A 287 -11.83 -1.16 31.94
CA ALA A 287 -13.01 -0.42 32.39
C ALA A 287 -13.55 0.56 31.32
N GLU A 288 -12.67 1.12 30.48
CA GLU A 288 -13.01 2.08 29.44
C GLU A 288 -13.74 1.46 28.24
N LEU A 289 -13.71 0.13 28.10
CA LEU A 289 -14.36 -0.61 27.01
C LEU A 289 -15.51 -1.47 27.51
N LYS A 290 -16.18 -1.07 28.60
CA LYS A 290 -17.27 -1.85 29.19
C LYS A 290 -18.62 -1.51 28.60
N SER A 291 -19.38 -2.56 28.33
CA SER A 291 -20.81 -2.51 28.10
C SER A 291 -21.43 -3.86 28.42
N LYS A 292 -22.75 -3.90 28.64
CA LYS A 292 -23.44 -5.15 28.95
C LYS A 292 -23.19 -6.23 27.88
N ILE A 293 -23.19 -5.84 26.61
CA ILE A 293 -23.03 -6.77 25.48
C ILE A 293 -21.61 -7.35 25.45
N ILE A 294 -20.62 -6.51 25.75
CA ILE A 294 -19.22 -6.91 25.86
C ILE A 294 -19.05 -7.87 27.04
N ASP A 295 -19.61 -7.53 28.20
CA ASP A 295 -19.57 -8.37 29.40
C ASP A 295 -20.25 -9.72 29.16
N ASP A 296 -21.41 -9.75 28.49
CA ASP A 296 -22.12 -10.97 28.11
C ASP A 296 -21.23 -11.86 27.20
N ARG A 297 -20.55 -11.28 26.20
CA ARG A 297 -19.63 -12.01 25.32
C ARG A 297 -18.42 -12.58 26.07
N LEU A 298 -17.82 -11.80 26.97
CA LEU A 298 -16.69 -12.26 27.79
C LEU A 298 -17.08 -13.43 28.68
N ASN A 299 -18.22 -13.32 29.36
CA ASN A 299 -18.76 -14.40 30.19
C ASN A 299 -19.09 -15.65 29.36
N GLU A 300 -19.67 -15.49 28.18
CA GLU A 300 -19.93 -16.60 27.26
C GLU A 300 -18.63 -17.33 26.89
N ASN A 301 -17.61 -16.60 26.43
CA ASN A 301 -16.32 -17.18 26.06
C ASN A 301 -15.64 -17.86 27.26
N PHE A 302 -15.67 -17.23 28.43
CA PHE A 302 -15.13 -17.79 29.66
C PHE A 302 -15.81 -19.11 30.03
N ASN A 303 -17.15 -19.13 30.05
CA ASN A 303 -17.94 -20.32 30.36
C ASN A 303 -17.70 -21.45 29.33
N LYS A 304 -17.55 -21.11 28.04
CA LYS A 304 -17.19 -22.08 27.00
C LYS A 304 -15.85 -22.76 27.31
N ILE A 305 -14.81 -21.99 27.66
CA ILE A 305 -13.51 -22.53 28.04
C ILE A 305 -13.63 -23.49 29.23
N GLN A 306 -14.39 -23.11 30.27
CA GLN A 306 -14.63 -23.97 31.43
C GLN A 306 -15.34 -25.27 31.05
N ASN A 307 -16.40 -25.18 30.25
CA ASN A 307 -17.18 -26.34 29.83
C ASN A 307 -16.37 -27.32 28.98
N ILE A 308 -15.54 -26.82 28.05
CA ILE A 308 -14.68 -27.66 27.21
C ILE A 308 -13.62 -28.37 28.06
N TYR A 309 -12.99 -27.66 29.00
CA TYR A 309 -12.02 -28.28 29.90
C TYR A 309 -12.66 -29.37 30.76
N ASN A 310 -13.84 -29.12 31.33
CA ASN A 310 -14.55 -30.10 32.16
C ASN A 310 -14.97 -31.36 31.37
N LYS A 311 -15.30 -31.23 30.08
CA LYS A 311 -15.59 -32.38 29.19
C LYS A 311 -14.36 -33.22 28.85
N ASN A 312 -13.17 -32.60 28.86
CA ASN A 312 -11.89 -33.22 28.48
C ASN A 312 -10.99 -33.54 29.69
N LYS A 313 -11.52 -33.38 30.92
CA LYS A 313 -10.79 -33.65 32.15
C LYS A 313 -10.67 -35.16 32.36
#